data_AF-A0A8T5NM65-F1
#
_entry.id   AF-A0A8T5NM65-F1
#
_cell.length_a   1.000
_cell.length_b   1.000
_cell.length_c   1.000
_cell.angle_alpha   90.00
_cell.angle_beta   90.00
_cell.angle_gamma   90.00
#
_symmetry.space_group_name_H-M   'P 1'
#
loop_
_entity.id
_entity.type
_entity.pdbx_description
1 polymer ?
#
loop_
_entity_poly.entity_id
_entity_poly.type
_entity_poly.pdbx_seq_one_letter_code
_entity_poly.pdbx_strand_id
1 'polypeptide(L)'
;MNTTMKMELNKYAGGAAQPLLTQTTLKKLQIVVPPDDIRRKYDSFVENLLAQLDNLTYKNTNLRRTRDLLLPKLISGEVDVEKLDINIPRDAA
;
A
#
# COMPACT_ATOMS: atom_id res chain seq x y z
N MET A 1 -5.05 2.08 -1.45
CA MET A 1 -5.44 3.48 -1.76
C MET A 1 -5.26 4.45 -0.59
N ASN A 2 -4.02 4.86 -0.32
CA ASN A 2 -3.71 6.08 0.41
C ASN A 2 -2.41 6.65 -0.20
N THR A 3 -2.48 7.01 -1.48
CA THR A 3 -1.42 7.78 -2.13
C THR A 3 -1.59 9.21 -1.67
N THR A 4 -1.20 9.44 -0.42
CA THR A 4 -1.15 10.77 0.19
C THR A 4 -0.19 11.58 -0.66
N MET A 5 -0.75 12.36 -1.59
CA MET A 5 -0.22 13.67 -1.92
C MET A 5 0.04 14.29 -0.55
N LYS A 6 1.30 14.29 -0.09
CA LYS A 6 1.70 14.89 1.19
C LYS A 6 1.52 16.39 1.03
N MET A 7 0.27 16.82 1.00
CA MET A 7 -0.10 18.11 1.50
C MET A 7 0.36 18.08 2.95
N GLU A 8 1.26 18.99 3.31
CA GLU A 8 1.72 19.24 4.67
C GLU A 8 0.55 19.82 5.50
N LEU A 9 -0.56 19.09 5.57
CA LEU A 9 -1.81 19.48 6.22
C LEU A 9 -1.59 19.72 7.72
N ASN A 10 -0.56 19.11 8.30
CA ASN A 10 -0.13 19.33 9.67
C ASN A 10 0.19 20.81 9.96
N LYS A 11 0.63 21.58 8.95
CA LYS A 11 0.88 23.03 9.07
C LYS A 11 -0.41 23.85 9.23
N TYR A 12 -1.55 23.27 8.87
CA TYR A 12 -2.87 23.89 8.94
C TYR A 12 -3.69 23.33 10.11
N ALA A 13 -3.18 22.31 10.80
CA ALA A 13 -3.83 21.73 11.96
C ALA A 13 -3.72 22.68 13.16
N GLY A 14 -4.86 22.94 13.82
CA GLY A 14 -4.93 23.72 15.06
C GLY A 14 -5.13 22.82 16.27
N GLY A 15 -4.87 23.33 17.48
CA GLY A 15 -5.04 22.58 18.74
C GLY A 15 -3.72 22.40 19.48
N ALA A 16 -3.68 22.80 20.76
CA ALA A 16 -2.45 22.83 21.55
C ALA A 16 -1.94 21.44 21.98
N ALA A 17 -2.83 20.44 22.03
CA ALA A 17 -2.50 19.08 22.49
C ALA A 17 -2.50 18.03 21.37
N GLN A 18 -3.40 18.17 20.38
CA GLN A 18 -3.49 17.29 19.22
C GLN A 18 -3.78 18.11 17.95
N PRO A 19 -3.01 17.90 16.86
CA PRO A 19 -3.28 18.54 15.58
C PRO A 19 -4.68 18.17 15.06
N LEU A 20 -5.57 19.15 14.93
CA LEU A 20 -6.92 19.00 14.40
C LEU A 20 -7.10 19.78 13.09
N LEU A 21 -7.43 19.05 12.02
CA LEU A 21 -7.85 19.60 10.75
C LEU A 21 -9.37 19.78 10.75
N THR A 22 -9.82 21.03 10.84
CA THR A 22 -11.26 21.33 10.76
C THR A 22 -11.71 21.48 9.30
N GLN A 23 -12.99 21.22 9.03
CA GLN A 23 -13.56 21.45 7.71
C GLN A 23 -13.39 22.90 7.25
N THR A 24 -13.47 23.84 8.18
CA THR A 24 -13.24 25.28 7.95
C THR A 24 -11.81 25.56 7.51
N THR A 25 -10.83 24.89 8.12
CA THR A 25 -9.42 25.00 7.73
C THR A 25 -9.19 24.42 6.33
N LEU A 26 -9.73 23.23 6.05
CA LEU A 26 -9.61 22.58 4.74
C LEU A 26 -10.17 23.45 3.60
N LYS A 27 -11.33 24.09 3.82
CA LYS A 27 -11.96 24.97 2.82
C LYS A 27 -11.13 26.22 2.49
N LYS A 28 -10.19 26.61 3.36
CA LYS A 28 -9.31 27.77 3.14
C LYS A 28 -8.05 27.40 2.35
N LEU A 29 -7.77 26.11 2.14
CA LEU A 29 -6.61 25.69 1.37
C LEU A 29 -6.79 26.08 -0.10
N GLN A 30 -5.87 26.91 -0.59
CA GLN A 30 -5.79 27.19 -2.01
C GLN A 30 -4.92 26.13 -2.68
N ILE A 31 -5.50 25.44 -3.65
CA ILE A 31 -4.82 24.42 -4.45
C ILE A 31 -4.95 24.79 -5.92
N VAL A 32 -3.92 24.46 -6.69
CA VAL A 32 -3.97 24.58 -8.14
C VAL A 32 -4.81 23.43 -8.68
N VAL A 33 -5.88 23.76 -9.40
CA VAL A 33 -6.71 22.78 -10.09
C VAL A 33 -6.35 22.84 -11.57
N PRO A 34 -5.76 21.77 -12.15
CA PRO A 34 -5.44 21.76 -13.57
C PRO A 34 -6.73 21.67 -14.43
N PRO A 35 -6.66 22.10 -15.70
CA PRO A 35 -7.72 21.86 -16.68
C PRO A 35 -8.11 20.38 -16.77
N ASP A 36 -9.38 20.13 -17.10
CA ASP A 36 -9.97 18.79 -17.10
C ASP A 36 -9.28 17.81 -18.05
N ASP A 37 -8.77 18.29 -19.18
CA ASP A 37 -8.08 17.46 -20.15
C ASP A 37 -6.73 16.93 -19.62
N ILE A 38 -5.97 17.79 -18.92
CA ILE A 38 -4.71 17.40 -18.27
C ILE A 38 -4.98 16.39 -17.17
N ARG A 39 -6.02 16.64 -16.36
CA ARG A 39 -6.43 15.74 -15.28
C ARG A 39 -6.81 14.36 -15.80
N ARG A 40 -7.67 14.28 -16.83
CA ARG A 40 -8.04 12.99 -17.44
C ARG A 40 -6.85 12.24 -18.02
N LYS A 41 -5.92 12.95 -18.70
CA LYS A 41 -4.70 12.34 -19.23
C LYS A 41 -3.85 11.75 -18.10
N TYR A 42 -3.64 12.52 -17.03
CA TYR A 42 -2.92 12.04 -15.85
C TYR A 42 -3.60 10.81 -15.24
N ASP A 43 -4.91 10.88 -14.99
CA ASP A 43 -5.67 9.79 -14.37
C ASP A 43 -5.53 8.51 -15.20
N SER A 44 -5.74 8.58 -16.52
CA SER A 44 -5.58 7.43 -17.42
C SER A 44 -4.17 6.84 -17.44
N PHE A 45 -3.15 7.70 -17.25
CA PHE A 45 -1.76 7.27 -17.21
C PHE A 45 -1.42 6.54 -15.91
N VAL A 46 -1.89 7.05 -14.77
CA VAL A 46 -1.53 6.49 -13.45
C VAL A 46 -2.44 5.36 -12.98
N GLU A 47 -3.64 5.23 -13.53
CA GLU A 47 -4.64 4.24 -13.10
C GLU A 47 -4.06 2.81 -13.08
N ASN A 48 -3.43 2.40 -14.18
CA ASN A 48 -2.83 1.07 -14.28
C ASN A 48 -1.67 0.87 -13.29
N LEU A 49 -0.87 1.92 -13.05
CA LEU A 49 0.24 1.85 -12.10
C LEU A 49 -0.26 1.70 -10.66
N LEU A 50 -1.31 2.45 -10.30
CA LEU A 50 -1.94 2.36 -8.98
C LEU A 50 -2.61 1.00 -8.77
N ALA A 51 -3.30 0.46 -9.78
CA ALA A 51 -3.89 -0.87 -9.73
C ALA A 51 -2.82 -1.96 -9.52
N GLN A 52 -1.67 -1.86 -10.21
CA GLN A 52 -0.55 -2.77 -10.01
C GLN A 52 0.06 -2.65 -8.61
N LEU A 53 0.23 -1.42 -8.11
CA LEU A 53 0.72 -1.16 -6.76
C LEU A 53 -0.18 -1.83 -5.71
N ASP A 54 -1.49 -1.64 -5.80
CA ASP A 54 -2.45 -2.25 -4.89
C ASP A 54 -2.40 -3.79 -5.00
N ASN A 55 -2.32 -4.33 -6.22
CA ASN A 55 -2.21 -5.79 -6.44
C ASN A 55 -0.95 -6.39 -5.80
N LEU A 56 0.21 -5.76 -6.00
CA LEU A 56 1.48 -6.21 -5.44
C LEU A 56 1.48 -6.11 -3.92
N THR A 57 0.90 -5.03 -3.37
CA THR A 57 0.75 -4.86 -1.92
C THR A 57 -0.11 -5.96 -1.31
N TYR A 58 -1.23 -6.29 -1.96
CA TYR A 58 -2.10 -7.38 -1.54
C TYR A 58 -1.38 -8.74 -1.61
N LYS A 59 -0.72 -9.04 -2.73
CA LYS A 59 0.06 -10.27 -2.90
C LYS A 59 1.13 -10.41 -1.84
N ASN A 60 1.88 -9.35 -1.56
CA ASN A 60 2.94 -9.37 -0.56
C ASN A 60 2.38 -9.64 0.84
N THR A 61 1.27 -8.98 1.20
CA THR A 61 0.57 -9.20 2.46
C THR A 61 0.11 -10.66 2.59
N ASN A 62 -0.48 -11.22 1.53
CA ASN A 62 -0.93 -12.61 1.52
C ASN A 62 0.25 -13.58 1.65
N LEU A 63 1.32 -13.40 0.87
CA LEU A 63 2.51 -14.24 0.92
C LEU A 63 3.19 -14.20 2.30
N ARG A 64 3.28 -13.03 2.93
CA ARG A 64 3.79 -12.90 4.30
C ARG A 64 2.94 -13.69 5.28
N ARG A 65 1.61 -13.54 5.21
CA ARG A 65 0.68 -14.29 6.05
C ARG A 65 0.82 -15.80 5.82
N THR A 66 0.87 -16.25 4.57
CA THR A 66 1.06 -17.67 4.23
C THR A 66 2.37 -18.20 4.78
N ARG A 67 3.48 -17.47 4.62
CA ARG A 67 4.77 -17.83 5.22
C ARG A 67 4.67 -17.94 6.73
N ASP A 68 4.12 -16.94 7.40
CA ASP A 68 4.07 -16.88 8.87
C ASP A 68 3.16 -17.99 9.46
N LEU A 69 2.18 -18.47 8.68
CA LEU A 69 1.34 -19.61 9.06
C LEU A 69 2.01 -20.97 8.79
N LEU A 70 2.69 -21.13 7.64
CA LEU A 70 3.25 -22.40 7.22
C LEU A 70 4.62 -22.69 7.82
N LEU A 71 5.47 -21.67 7.98
CA LEU A 71 6.85 -21.85 8.44
C LEU A 71 6.93 -22.52 9.82
N PRO A 72 6.11 -22.14 10.83
CA PRO A 72 6.12 -22.85 12.11
C PRO A 72 5.72 -24.32 11.99
N LYS A 73 4.76 -24.65 11.12
CA LYS A 73 4.26 -26.01 10.90
C LYS A 73 5.27 -26.89 10.16
N LEU A 74 6.03 -26.30 9.25
CA LEU A 74 7.13 -26.96 8.54
C LEU A 74 8.30 -27.24 9.50
N ILE A 75 8.69 -26.25 10.31
CA ILE A 75 9.80 -26.40 11.27
C ILE A 75 9.44 -27.39 12.38
N SER A 76 8.18 -27.42 12.84
CA SER A 76 7.74 -28.37 13.87
C SER A 76 7.57 -29.81 13.35
N GLY A 77 7.61 -30.02 12.03
CA GLY A 77 7.29 -31.30 11.41
C GLY A 77 5.80 -31.65 11.44
N GLU A 78 4.91 -30.71 11.77
CA GLU A 78 3.45 -30.91 11.70
C GLU A 78 2.99 -31.15 10.25
N VAL A 79 3.73 -30.58 9.27
CA VAL A 79 3.51 -30.80 7.84
C VAL A 79 4.73 -31.52 7.26
N ASP A 80 4.54 -32.77 6.84
CA ASP A 80 5.57 -33.59 6.16
C ASP A 80 5.65 -33.20 4.67
N VAL A 81 6.88 -32.95 4.21
CA VAL A 81 7.20 -32.56 2.83
C VAL A 81 8.28 -33.46 2.20
N GLU A 82 8.74 -34.52 2.87
CA GLU A 82 9.89 -35.33 2.43
C GLU A 82 9.69 -36.02 1.08
N LYS A 83 8.45 -36.44 0.79
CA LYS A 83 8.11 -37.21 -0.43
C LYS A 83 7.54 -36.34 -1.55
N LEU A 84 7.53 -35.02 -1.38
CA LEU A 84 7.02 -34.11 -2.38
C LEU A 84 8.10 -33.84 -3.44
N ASP A 85 7.72 -33.95 -4.71
CA ASP A 85 8.56 -33.55 -5.83
C ASP A 85 8.54 -32.02 -5.98
N ILE A 86 9.30 -31.33 -5.12
CA ILE A 86 9.37 -29.87 -5.06
C ILE A 86 10.59 -29.38 -5.82
N ASN A 87 10.37 -28.60 -6.89
CA ASN A 87 11.45 -27.88 -7.55
C ASN A 87 11.88 -26.68 -6.70
N ILE A 88 13.07 -26.75 -6.10
CA ILE A 88 13.65 -25.65 -5.31
C ILE A 88 14.44 -24.72 -6.25
N PRO A 89 14.03 -23.46 -6.44
CA PRO A 89 14.78 -22.50 -7.26
C PRO A 89 16.19 -22.30 -6.68
N ARG A 90 17.21 -22.26 -7.54
CA ARG A 90 18.64 -22.16 -7.15
C ARG A 90 18.99 -20.91 -6.34
N ASP A 91 18.14 -19.89 -6.37
CA ASP A 91 18.37 -18.60 -5.74
C ASP A 91 17.82 -18.54 -4.30
N ALA A 92 17.19 -19.62 -3.82
CA ALA A 92 16.53 -19.72 -2.52
C ALA A 92 17.40 -20.40 -1.43
N ALA A 93 18.68 -20.67 -1.71
CA ALA A 93 19.64 -21.28 -0.78
C ALA A 93 20.66 -20.27 -0.22
#